data_AF-A0A662LJG3-F1
#
_entry.id   AF-A0A662LJG3-F1
#
_cell.length_a   1.000
_cell.length_b   1.000
_cell.length_c   1.000
_cell.angle_alpha   90.00
_cell.angle_beta   90.00
_cell.angle_gamma   90.00
#
_symmetry.space_group_name_H-M   'P 1'
#
loop_
_entity.id
_entity.type
_entity.pdbx_description
1 polymer ?
#
loop_
_entity_poly.entity_id
_entity_poly.type
_entity_poly.pdbx_seq_one_letter_code
_entity_poly.pdbx_strand_id
1 'polypeptide(L)'
;MNNYTPKDIIDVDNNATKVFERRDVKEQLPSWLQTNKNMARFFDSVVNIWFQPAYEARVTGFISQKVRDLNSEDYYISETTDQRTFYQLEPGTTISDENGDLSAVESYIDCMNEMEVQGANTNNHDRLFNTDFWCWTPPINIDMFINYYNYYWVESGPKVIEITEPTNVVLDIIGKQYFILDLGAGETFEFQSGQKVIFRNDANLEYNDIPFIVDNVGRSIMLIDNTPFESNGETLPDYIVMERGSSDDNQWSYVNRWFHKEQIHTEDNIQQDYKQASRPIICFERNIQLRDSGMFYRKEVDVVLYDSKASVENTTTSVDGINLTDGMR
;
A
#
# COMPACT_ATOMS: atom_id res chain seq x y z
N MET A 1 -17.05 -44.91 -42.02
CA MET A 1 -17.99 -44.07 -42.78
C MET A 1 -18.93 -43.46 -41.76
N ASN A 2 -18.65 -42.23 -41.34
CA ASN A 2 -19.54 -41.52 -40.43
C ASN A 2 -20.73 -41.04 -41.25
N ASN A 3 -21.91 -41.59 -40.97
CA ASN A 3 -23.16 -41.11 -41.53
C ASN A 3 -23.44 -39.75 -40.88
N TYR A 4 -23.06 -38.67 -41.58
CA TYR A 4 -23.53 -37.33 -41.25
C TYR A 4 -25.01 -37.27 -41.60
N THR A 5 -25.88 -37.31 -40.60
CA THR A 5 -27.26 -36.85 -40.75
C THR A 5 -27.23 -35.33 -40.99
N PRO A 6 -27.90 -34.80 -42.02
CA PRO A 6 -28.00 -33.36 -42.20
C PRO A 6 -28.60 -32.75 -40.94
N LYS A 7 -27.91 -31.80 -40.31
CA LYS A 7 -28.54 -30.95 -39.30
C LYS A 7 -29.48 -30.02 -40.07
N ASP A 8 -30.75 -30.03 -39.70
CA ASP A 8 -31.71 -29.03 -40.16
C ASP A 8 -31.19 -27.65 -39.76
N ILE A 9 -30.97 -26.77 -40.74
CA ILE A 9 -30.60 -25.38 -40.47
C ILE A 9 -31.88 -24.56 -40.55
N ILE A 10 -32.20 -23.89 -39.46
CA ILE A 10 -33.42 -23.09 -39.30
C ILE A 10 -33.17 -21.73 -39.95
N ASP A 11 -33.98 -21.39 -40.95
CA ASP A 11 -34.02 -20.06 -41.55
C ASP A 11 -34.85 -19.14 -40.63
N VAL A 12 -34.25 -18.08 -40.09
CA VAL A 12 -34.86 -17.26 -39.02
C VAL A 12 -35.93 -16.30 -39.58
N ASP A 13 -35.90 -15.98 -40.88
CA ASP A 13 -36.79 -14.99 -41.46
C ASP A 13 -38.14 -15.55 -41.90
N ASN A 14 -38.30 -16.89 -41.96
CA ASN A 14 -39.59 -17.53 -42.21
C ASN A 14 -39.71 -18.76 -41.32
N ASN A 15 -40.69 -18.75 -40.41
CA ASN A 15 -41.01 -19.82 -39.45
C ASN A 15 -41.52 -21.14 -40.09
N ALA A 16 -40.97 -21.51 -41.24
CA ALA A 16 -41.21 -22.74 -41.96
C ALA A 16 -39.86 -23.44 -42.15
N THR A 17 -39.67 -24.57 -41.45
CA THR A 17 -38.54 -25.46 -41.67
C THR A 17 -38.61 -25.99 -43.11
N LYS A 18 -37.86 -25.38 -44.03
CA LYS A 18 -37.65 -25.98 -45.36
C LYS A 18 -36.70 -27.15 -45.18
N VAL A 19 -37.26 -28.35 -45.02
CA VAL A 19 -36.48 -29.59 -45.10
C VAL A 19 -36.03 -29.76 -46.54
N PHE A 20 -34.76 -29.47 -46.79
CA PHE A 20 -34.16 -29.69 -48.10
C PHE A 20 -33.71 -31.14 -48.20
N GLU A 21 -34.55 -31.97 -48.81
CA GLU A 21 -34.20 -33.35 -49.10
C GLU A 21 -33.03 -33.37 -50.12
N ARG A 22 -31.90 -33.99 -49.74
CA ARG A 22 -30.76 -34.16 -50.63
C ARG A 22 -31.19 -35.04 -51.79
N ARG A 23 -31.43 -34.43 -52.95
CA ARG A 23 -31.72 -35.17 -54.19
C ARG A 23 -30.43 -35.79 -54.71
N ASP A 24 -30.25 -37.09 -54.51
CA ASP A 24 -29.17 -37.82 -55.15
C ASP A 24 -29.62 -38.29 -56.54
N VAL A 25 -29.00 -37.74 -57.59
CA VAL A 25 -29.37 -38.03 -58.99
C VAL A 25 -29.18 -39.52 -59.33
N LYS A 26 -28.36 -40.24 -58.54
CA LYS A 26 -28.15 -41.68 -58.71
C LYS A 26 -29.41 -42.51 -58.56
N GLU A 27 -30.34 -42.10 -57.69
CA GLU A 27 -31.57 -42.85 -57.44
C GLU A 27 -32.50 -42.88 -58.67
N GLN A 28 -32.32 -41.93 -59.58
CA GLN A 28 -33.07 -41.84 -60.84
C GLN A 28 -32.44 -42.66 -61.98
N LEU A 29 -31.22 -43.19 -61.78
CA LEU A 29 -30.55 -44.03 -62.78
C LEU A 29 -31.06 -45.48 -62.72
N PRO A 30 -31.01 -46.24 -63.83
CA PRO A 30 -31.27 -47.68 -63.81
C PRO A 30 -30.39 -48.46 -62.82
N SER A 31 -30.92 -49.52 -62.21
CA SER A 31 -30.27 -50.30 -61.14
C SER A 31 -28.86 -50.83 -61.47
N TRP A 32 -28.60 -51.13 -62.75
CA TRP A 32 -27.29 -51.58 -63.21
C TRP A 32 -26.22 -50.47 -63.19
N LEU A 33 -26.61 -49.20 -63.36
CA LEU A 33 -25.71 -48.03 -63.26
C LEU A 33 -25.48 -47.62 -61.81
N GLN A 34 -26.49 -47.79 -60.95
CA GLN A 34 -26.41 -47.49 -59.51
C GLN A 34 -25.34 -48.34 -58.80
N THR A 35 -25.16 -49.59 -59.24
CA THR A 35 -24.26 -50.55 -58.59
C THR A 35 -22.77 -50.32 -58.94
N ASN A 36 -22.48 -49.57 -60.01
CA ASN A 36 -21.11 -49.32 -60.44
C ASN A 36 -20.43 -48.24 -59.58
N LYS A 37 -19.46 -48.65 -58.75
CA LYS A 37 -18.73 -47.78 -57.81
C LYS A 37 -18.05 -46.57 -58.47
N ASN A 38 -17.56 -46.69 -59.70
CA ASN A 38 -16.87 -45.61 -60.39
C ASN A 38 -17.86 -44.54 -60.88
N MET A 39 -19.01 -44.98 -61.39
CA MET A 39 -20.12 -44.09 -61.74
C MET A 39 -20.66 -43.39 -60.48
N ALA A 40 -20.90 -44.12 -59.39
CA ALA A 40 -21.37 -43.53 -58.14
C ALA A 40 -20.44 -42.42 -57.62
N ARG A 41 -19.11 -42.63 -57.69
CA ARG A 41 -18.14 -41.59 -57.30
C ARG A 41 -18.17 -40.37 -58.23
N PHE A 42 -18.27 -40.59 -59.54
CA PHE A 42 -18.37 -39.50 -60.52
C PHE A 42 -19.63 -38.65 -60.31
N PHE A 43 -20.77 -39.30 -60.08
CA PHE A 43 -22.03 -38.60 -59.81
C PHE A 43 -21.98 -37.82 -58.50
N ASP A 44 -21.33 -38.33 -57.45
CA ASP A 44 -21.12 -37.56 -56.22
C ASP A 44 -20.24 -36.33 -56.41
N SER A 45 -19.11 -36.49 -57.11
CA SER A 45 -18.10 -35.44 -57.19
C SER A 45 -18.43 -34.36 -58.22
N VAL A 46 -19.14 -34.70 -59.29
CA VAL A 46 -19.40 -33.77 -60.40
C VAL A 46 -20.88 -33.45 -60.46
N VAL A 47 -21.72 -34.45 -60.72
CA VAL A 47 -23.12 -34.23 -61.11
C VAL A 47 -23.94 -33.68 -59.94
N ASN A 48 -23.81 -34.27 -58.75
CA ASN A 48 -24.60 -33.90 -57.59
C ASN A 48 -24.37 -32.44 -57.14
N ILE A 49 -23.19 -31.85 -57.42
CA ILE A 49 -22.94 -30.42 -57.12
C ILE A 49 -23.85 -29.51 -57.96
N TRP A 50 -24.09 -29.84 -59.23
CA TRP A 50 -24.90 -29.02 -60.14
C TRP A 50 -26.40 -29.12 -59.86
N PHE A 51 -26.86 -30.25 -59.31
CA PHE A 51 -28.27 -30.51 -59.02
C PHE A 51 -28.68 -30.21 -57.58
N GLN A 52 -27.71 -29.91 -56.71
CA GLN A 52 -27.98 -29.40 -55.37
C GLN A 52 -28.44 -27.93 -55.46
N PRO A 53 -29.54 -27.55 -54.79
CA PRO A 53 -29.90 -26.14 -54.69
C PRO A 53 -28.77 -25.38 -54.00
N ALA A 54 -28.46 -24.17 -54.50
CA ALA A 54 -27.50 -23.29 -53.86
C ALA A 54 -27.95 -23.02 -52.41
N TYR A 55 -27.07 -23.34 -51.46
CA TYR A 55 -27.31 -23.10 -50.06
C TYR A 55 -26.64 -21.78 -49.67
N GLU A 56 -27.42 -20.70 -49.63
CA GLU A 56 -26.99 -19.44 -49.00
C GLU A 56 -27.57 -19.39 -47.58
N ALA A 57 -26.70 -19.45 -46.57
CA ALA A 57 -27.09 -19.14 -45.20
C ALA A 57 -26.58 -17.74 -44.87
N ARG A 58 -27.49 -16.83 -44.56
CA ARG A 58 -27.12 -15.52 -44.02
C ARG A 58 -26.64 -15.71 -42.59
N VAL A 59 -25.32 -15.65 -42.38
CA VAL A 59 -24.74 -15.70 -41.04
C VAL A 59 -24.64 -14.28 -40.49
N THR A 60 -25.30 -14.02 -39.37
CA THR A 60 -25.14 -12.79 -38.58
C THR A 60 -24.21 -13.08 -37.41
N GLY A 61 -23.19 -12.26 -37.21
CA GLY A 61 -22.25 -12.41 -36.10
C GLY A 61 -21.93 -11.09 -35.44
N PHE A 62 -21.62 -11.14 -34.14
CA PHE A 62 -21.23 -9.98 -33.35
C PHE A 62 -19.70 -9.82 -33.34
N ILE A 63 -19.26 -8.57 -33.40
CA ILE A 63 -17.86 -8.16 -33.18
C ILE A 63 -17.86 -7.41 -31.85
N SER A 64 -17.30 -8.02 -30.81
CA SER A 64 -17.23 -7.46 -29.45
C SER A 64 -16.34 -8.32 -28.56
N GLN A 65 -16.00 -7.80 -27.38
CA GLN A 65 -15.36 -8.58 -26.33
C GLN A 65 -16.27 -9.74 -25.91
N LYS A 66 -15.72 -10.96 -25.87
CA LYS A 66 -16.43 -12.14 -25.37
C LYS A 66 -16.61 -11.99 -23.85
N VAL A 67 -17.87 -11.86 -23.42
CA VAL A 67 -18.22 -11.83 -22.00
C VAL A 67 -18.22 -13.27 -21.46
N ARG A 68 -18.10 -13.46 -20.15
CA ARG A 68 -18.01 -14.79 -19.53
C ARG A 68 -19.30 -15.62 -19.68
N ASP A 69 -20.45 -14.95 -19.75
CA ASP A 69 -21.78 -15.58 -19.75
C ASP A 69 -22.35 -15.65 -21.18
N LEU A 70 -21.72 -16.46 -22.02
CA LEU A 70 -22.17 -16.67 -23.42
C LEU A 70 -23.34 -17.63 -23.47
N ASN A 71 -24.45 -17.21 -24.11
CA ASN A 71 -25.51 -18.16 -24.48
C ASN A 71 -25.06 -18.96 -25.71
N SER A 72 -25.52 -20.20 -25.85
CA SER A 72 -25.19 -21.04 -27.01
C SER A 72 -25.73 -20.53 -28.35
N GLU A 73 -26.58 -19.50 -28.32
CA GLU A 73 -27.18 -18.85 -29.48
C GLU A 73 -26.36 -17.63 -29.97
N ASP A 74 -25.41 -17.12 -29.18
CA ASP A 74 -24.61 -15.96 -29.54
C ASP A 74 -23.44 -16.36 -30.47
N TYR A 75 -23.46 -15.87 -31.71
CA TYR A 75 -22.40 -16.12 -32.69
C TYR A 75 -21.43 -14.93 -32.76
N TYR A 76 -20.18 -15.15 -32.36
CA TYR A 76 -19.09 -14.17 -32.47
C TYR A 76 -18.22 -14.49 -33.69
N ILE A 77 -17.83 -13.45 -34.42
CA ILE A 77 -16.87 -13.59 -35.51
C ILE A 77 -15.48 -13.84 -34.89
N SER A 78 -14.88 -14.99 -35.22
CA SER A 78 -13.53 -15.33 -34.78
C SER A 78 -12.50 -14.68 -35.69
N GLU A 79 -11.55 -13.95 -35.11
CA GLU A 79 -10.37 -13.45 -35.81
C GLU A 79 -9.27 -14.51 -35.89
N THR A 80 -8.30 -14.26 -36.78
CA THR A 80 -7.22 -15.22 -37.05
C THR A 80 -6.23 -15.35 -35.87
N THR A 81 -6.02 -14.27 -35.11
CA THR A 81 -5.13 -14.25 -33.95
C THR A 81 -5.86 -13.80 -32.69
N ASP A 82 -5.39 -14.27 -31.53
CA ASP A 82 -5.95 -13.90 -30.24
C ASP A 82 -5.81 -12.40 -29.97
N GLN A 83 -4.68 -11.79 -30.33
CA GLN A 83 -4.48 -10.33 -30.26
C GLN A 83 -5.54 -9.56 -31.05
N ARG A 84 -5.81 -9.95 -32.30
CA ARG A 84 -6.88 -9.33 -33.11
C ARG A 84 -8.26 -9.55 -32.50
N THR A 85 -8.47 -10.68 -31.83
CA THR A 85 -9.71 -10.96 -31.10
C THR A 85 -9.89 -10.07 -29.87
N PHE A 86 -8.81 -9.78 -29.12
CA PHE A 86 -8.88 -8.93 -27.93
C PHE A 86 -9.05 -7.45 -28.26
N TYR A 87 -8.56 -7.02 -29.42
CA TYR A 87 -8.48 -5.62 -29.84
C TYR A 87 -9.37 -5.27 -31.05
N GLN A 88 -10.46 -6.03 -31.28
CA GLN A 88 -11.33 -5.88 -32.47
C GLN A 88 -11.96 -4.49 -32.66
N LEU A 89 -12.13 -3.71 -31.59
CA LEU A 89 -12.77 -2.38 -31.60
C LEU A 89 -11.89 -1.32 -30.91
N GLU A 90 -10.57 -1.44 -31.03
CA GLU A 90 -9.67 -0.46 -30.45
C GLU A 90 -9.65 0.87 -31.24
N PRO A 91 -9.45 2.01 -30.55
CA PRO A 91 -9.25 3.28 -31.23
C PRO A 91 -7.92 3.28 -31.99
N GLY A 92 -7.96 3.65 -33.26
CA GLY A 92 -6.78 3.90 -34.08
C GLY A 92 -6.35 5.37 -34.01
N THR A 93 -5.04 5.62 -34.07
CA THR A 93 -4.49 6.96 -34.21
C THR A 93 -4.32 7.27 -35.70
N THR A 94 -4.84 8.40 -36.15
CA THR A 94 -4.63 8.87 -37.53
C THR A 94 -3.58 9.96 -37.55
N ILE A 95 -2.60 9.83 -38.44
CA ILE A 95 -1.63 10.88 -38.73
C ILE A 95 -2.08 11.55 -40.03
N SER A 96 -2.19 12.87 -40.01
CA SER A 96 -2.54 13.69 -41.18
C SER A 96 -1.41 14.66 -41.49
N ASP A 97 -1.17 14.92 -42.77
CA ASP A 97 -0.21 15.94 -43.21
C ASP A 97 -0.77 17.36 -43.03
N GLU A 98 0.06 18.39 -43.21
CA GLU A 98 -0.31 19.82 -43.07
C GLU A 98 -1.50 20.22 -43.97
N ASN A 99 -1.73 19.49 -45.07
CA ASN A 99 -2.82 19.70 -46.02
C ASN A 99 -4.14 18.99 -45.62
N GLY A 100 -4.16 18.23 -44.52
CA GLY A 100 -5.34 17.51 -44.03
C GLY A 100 -5.58 16.14 -44.68
N ASP A 101 -4.69 15.70 -45.57
CA ASP A 101 -4.73 14.34 -46.12
C ASP A 101 -4.19 13.33 -45.08
N LEU A 102 -4.86 12.19 -44.96
CA LEU A 102 -4.49 11.10 -44.06
C LEU A 102 -3.25 10.37 -44.58
N SER A 103 -2.17 10.34 -43.78
CA SER A 103 -0.91 9.69 -44.14
C SER A 103 -0.79 8.28 -43.56
N ALA A 104 -1.28 8.05 -42.34
CA ALA A 104 -1.25 6.75 -41.69
C ALA A 104 -2.41 6.57 -40.70
N VAL A 105 -2.83 5.32 -40.52
CA VAL A 105 -3.75 4.90 -39.46
C VAL A 105 -3.05 3.78 -38.71
N GLU A 106 -2.66 4.06 -37.47
CA GLU A 106 -1.89 3.14 -36.64
C GLU A 106 -2.76 2.67 -35.47
N SER A 107 -2.89 1.35 -35.32
CA SER A 107 -3.60 0.74 -34.19
C SER A 107 -2.61 0.31 -33.10
N TYR A 108 -3.11 -0.07 -31.92
CA TYR A 108 -2.24 -0.57 -30.86
C TYR A 108 -1.56 -1.88 -31.27
N ILE A 109 -2.26 -2.75 -32.02
CA ILE A 109 -1.64 -3.95 -32.61
C ILE A 109 -0.44 -3.58 -33.51
N ASP A 110 -0.56 -2.52 -34.32
CA ASP A 110 0.51 -2.10 -35.22
C ASP A 110 1.72 -1.56 -34.43
N CYS A 111 1.46 -0.80 -33.36
CA CYS A 111 2.49 -0.38 -32.40
C CYS A 111 3.21 -1.58 -31.75
N MET A 112 2.46 -2.58 -31.30
CA MET A 112 3.03 -3.79 -30.69
C MET A 112 3.87 -4.60 -31.71
N ASN A 113 3.39 -4.72 -32.94
CA ASN A 113 4.11 -5.41 -34.02
C ASN A 113 5.41 -4.68 -34.37
N GLU A 114 5.38 -3.34 -34.46
CA GLU A 114 6.56 -2.53 -34.71
C GLU A 114 7.60 -2.68 -33.59
N MET A 115 7.15 -2.72 -32.33
CA MET A 115 8.03 -2.98 -31.19
C MET A 115 8.64 -4.38 -31.22
N GLU A 116 7.90 -5.40 -31.67
CA GLU A 116 8.43 -6.75 -31.89
C GLU A 116 9.49 -6.76 -33.01
N VAL A 117 9.25 -6.06 -34.12
CA VAL A 117 10.22 -5.90 -35.22
C VAL A 117 11.50 -5.23 -34.74
N GLN A 118 11.38 -4.26 -33.83
CA GLN A 118 12.53 -3.59 -33.20
C GLN A 118 13.23 -4.44 -32.13
N GLY A 119 12.73 -5.66 -31.85
CA GLY A 119 13.34 -6.62 -30.93
C GLY A 119 12.88 -6.47 -29.46
N ALA A 120 11.81 -5.73 -29.19
CA ALA A 120 11.22 -5.65 -27.86
C ALA A 120 10.47 -6.94 -27.50
N ASN A 121 10.53 -7.35 -26.23
CA ASN A 121 9.80 -8.51 -25.75
C ASN A 121 8.33 -8.13 -25.47
N THR A 122 7.44 -8.41 -26.41
CA THR A 122 6.01 -8.07 -26.38
C THR A 122 5.14 -9.04 -25.57
N ASN A 123 5.70 -10.06 -24.91
CA ASN A 123 4.91 -11.03 -24.14
C ASN A 123 4.23 -10.45 -22.90
N ASN A 124 4.76 -9.34 -22.35
CA ASN A 124 4.22 -8.69 -21.17
C ASN A 124 4.12 -7.17 -21.42
N HIS A 125 2.90 -6.72 -21.72
CA HIS A 125 2.62 -5.32 -22.05
C HIS A 125 2.74 -4.42 -20.80
N ASP A 126 2.37 -4.90 -19.62
CA ASP A 126 2.50 -4.13 -18.37
C ASP A 126 3.96 -3.77 -18.11
N ARG A 127 4.89 -4.70 -18.37
CA ARG A 127 6.33 -4.43 -18.26
C ARG A 127 6.79 -3.38 -19.26
N LEU A 128 6.26 -3.43 -20.48
CA LEU A 128 6.67 -2.58 -21.60
C LEU A 128 6.21 -1.13 -21.41
N PHE A 129 5.04 -0.93 -20.78
CA PHE A 129 4.47 0.39 -20.49
C PHE A 129 4.58 0.81 -19.03
N ASN A 130 5.32 0.06 -18.20
CA ASN A 130 5.51 0.44 -16.80
C ASN A 130 6.30 1.76 -16.71
N THR A 131 5.91 2.62 -15.77
CA THR A 131 6.59 3.89 -15.50
C THR A 131 7.06 3.93 -14.05
N ASP A 132 8.19 4.57 -13.81
CA ASP A 132 8.66 4.81 -12.45
C ASP A 132 7.73 5.82 -11.77
N PHE A 133 7.01 5.38 -10.74
CA PHE A 133 6.25 6.27 -9.87
C PHE A 133 7.00 6.46 -8.55
N TRP A 134 7.09 7.71 -8.10
CA TRP A 134 7.68 8.06 -6.81
C TRP A 134 6.55 8.24 -5.80
N CYS A 135 6.48 7.38 -4.79
CA CYS A 135 5.57 7.57 -3.68
C CYS A 135 6.22 8.50 -2.64
N TRP A 136 5.49 9.54 -2.24
CA TRP A 136 5.89 10.37 -1.11
C TRP A 136 5.64 9.60 0.19
N THR A 137 6.68 9.42 1.00
CA THR A 137 6.58 8.89 2.36
C THR A 137 6.68 10.05 3.35
N PRO A 138 5.59 10.41 4.06
CA PRO A 138 5.69 11.43 5.11
C PRO A 138 6.66 10.97 6.21
N PRO A 139 7.33 11.91 6.90
CA PRO A 139 8.24 11.60 8.01
C PRO A 139 7.42 11.26 9.28
N ILE A 140 6.74 10.12 9.22
CA ILE A 140 5.92 9.59 10.31
C ILE A 140 6.35 8.17 10.65
N ASN A 141 6.13 7.78 11.90
CA ASN A 141 6.26 6.40 12.32
C ASN A 141 5.13 5.55 11.72
N ILE A 142 5.48 4.76 10.70
CA ILE A 142 4.55 3.91 9.95
C ILE A 142 3.94 2.82 10.84
N ASP A 143 4.67 2.32 11.84
CA ASP A 143 4.16 1.28 12.73
C ASP A 143 3.00 1.78 13.60
N MET A 144 3.12 3.00 14.14
CA MET A 144 2.03 3.65 14.87
C MET A 144 0.82 3.98 14.00
N PHE A 145 1.02 4.13 12.69
CA PHE A 145 -0.06 4.41 11.75
C PHE A 145 -0.81 3.15 11.30
N ILE A 146 -0.09 2.08 10.94
CA ILE A 146 -0.67 0.83 10.44
C ILE A 146 -1.09 -0.09 11.61
N ASN A 147 -0.20 -0.28 12.58
CA ASN A 147 -0.39 -1.20 13.71
C ASN A 147 -0.87 -0.49 14.98
N TYR A 148 -1.64 0.59 14.83
CA TYR A 148 -2.12 1.42 15.93
C TYR A 148 -2.82 0.62 17.04
N TYR A 149 -3.51 -0.48 16.70
CA TYR A 149 -4.19 -1.35 17.67
C TYR A 149 -3.26 -1.97 18.73
N ASN A 150 -1.96 -2.06 18.48
CA ASN A 150 -0.97 -2.52 19.47
C ASN A 150 -0.49 -1.41 20.41
N TYR A 151 -0.94 -0.16 20.22
CA TYR A 151 -0.54 0.97 21.04
C TYR A 151 -1.63 1.33 22.05
N TYR A 152 -1.19 1.70 23.24
CA TYR A 152 -2.02 2.14 24.33
C TYR A 152 -1.49 3.46 24.87
N TRP A 153 -2.42 4.35 25.21
CA TRP A 153 -2.11 5.61 25.85
C TRP A 153 -2.10 5.42 27.36
N VAL A 154 -1.02 5.87 28.01
CA VAL A 154 -0.78 5.67 29.44
C VAL A 154 -0.38 6.99 30.08
N GLU A 155 -1.23 7.53 30.96
CA GLU A 155 -1.01 8.83 31.61
C GLU A 155 0.28 8.88 32.44
N SER A 156 0.48 7.90 33.32
CA SER A 156 1.66 7.80 34.19
C SER A 156 2.91 7.24 33.49
N GLY A 157 2.75 6.75 32.26
CA GLY A 157 3.75 5.96 31.55
C GLY A 157 3.85 4.51 32.05
N PRO A 158 4.68 3.68 31.39
CA PRO A 158 4.86 2.28 31.74
C PRO A 158 5.60 2.12 33.07
N LYS A 159 5.54 0.90 33.61
CA LYS A 159 6.25 0.53 34.84
C LYS A 159 7.73 0.87 34.75
N VAL A 160 8.25 1.43 35.84
CA VAL A 160 9.67 1.74 35.98
C VAL A 160 10.46 0.46 36.26
N ILE A 161 11.53 0.25 35.50
CA ILE A 161 12.50 -0.82 35.69
C ILE A 161 13.74 -0.22 36.36
N GLU A 162 14.11 -0.75 37.53
CA GLU A 162 15.29 -0.28 38.26
C GLU A 162 16.50 -1.15 37.90
N ILE A 163 17.58 -0.51 37.45
CA ILE A 163 18.85 -1.15 37.10
C ILE A 163 19.84 -0.91 38.25
N THR A 164 20.15 -1.97 38.99
CA THR A 164 21.07 -1.94 40.13
C THR A 164 22.50 -2.32 39.78
N GLU A 165 22.69 -3.00 38.65
CA GLU A 165 24.00 -3.43 38.17
C GLU A 165 24.85 -2.23 37.70
N PRO A 166 26.19 -2.34 37.75
CA PRO A 166 27.06 -1.25 37.32
C PRO A 166 26.91 -0.98 35.81
N THR A 167 26.54 0.24 35.45
CA THR A 167 26.38 0.68 34.05
C THR A 167 27.27 1.88 33.71
N ASN A 168 27.43 2.16 32.42
CA ASN A 168 28.00 3.41 31.94
C ASN A 168 27.16 3.98 30.78
N VAL A 169 26.22 4.84 31.12
CA VAL A 169 25.25 5.43 30.18
C VAL A 169 25.93 6.13 29.00
N VAL A 170 26.97 6.93 29.25
CA VAL A 170 27.58 7.80 28.23
C VAL A 170 28.39 7.00 27.20
N LEU A 171 29.09 5.94 27.63
CA LEU A 171 29.95 5.17 26.73
C LEU A 171 29.25 3.97 26.10
N ASP A 172 28.41 3.28 26.88
CA ASP A 172 27.91 1.95 26.53
C ASP A 172 26.44 1.95 26.11
N ILE A 173 25.67 3.00 26.42
CA ILE A 173 24.23 3.06 26.13
C ILE A 173 23.92 4.10 25.05
N ILE A 174 24.19 5.38 25.32
CA ILE A 174 23.80 6.47 24.42
C ILE A 174 24.52 6.33 23.07
N GLY A 175 23.75 6.41 21.97
CA GLY A 175 24.29 6.34 20.62
C GLY A 175 24.56 4.93 20.09
N LYS A 176 24.42 3.89 20.93
CA LYS A 176 24.52 2.49 20.48
C LYS A 176 23.21 2.02 19.85
N GLN A 177 23.25 1.00 19.01
CA GLN A 177 22.03 0.44 18.41
C GLN A 177 21.28 -0.47 19.38
N TYR A 178 22.01 -1.30 20.13
CA TYR A 178 21.47 -2.28 21.05
C TYR A 178 22.28 -2.24 22.34
N PHE A 179 21.61 -2.52 23.44
CA PHE A 179 22.25 -2.65 24.75
C PHE A 179 21.63 -3.86 25.45
N ILE A 180 22.51 -4.76 25.88
CA ILE A 180 22.15 -5.96 26.64
C ILE A 180 22.92 -5.88 27.95
N LEU A 181 22.20 -5.95 29.05
CA LEU A 181 22.73 -5.95 30.39
C LEU A 181 22.68 -7.37 30.97
N ASP A 182 23.80 -7.84 31.50
CA ASP A 182 23.83 -9.09 32.26
C ASP A 182 23.44 -8.79 33.71
N LEU A 183 22.28 -9.29 34.16
CA LEU A 183 21.76 -9.09 35.52
C LEU A 183 22.37 -10.06 36.55
N GLY A 184 23.33 -10.88 36.11
CA GLY A 184 23.86 -11.99 36.90
C GLY A 184 22.96 -13.22 36.85
N ALA A 185 23.46 -14.35 37.37
CA ALA A 185 22.75 -15.65 37.40
C ALA A 185 22.31 -16.22 36.02
N GLY A 186 22.83 -15.67 34.91
CA GLY A 186 22.47 -16.09 33.55
C GLY A 186 21.23 -15.40 32.99
N GLU A 187 20.69 -14.40 33.69
CA GLU A 187 19.61 -13.54 33.20
C GLU A 187 20.19 -12.33 32.46
N THR A 188 19.66 -12.08 31.26
CA THR A 188 20.05 -10.95 30.41
C THR A 188 18.85 -10.04 30.21
N PHE A 189 19.06 -8.73 30.26
CA PHE A 189 18.05 -7.71 30.02
C PHE A 189 18.39 -6.93 28.75
N GLU A 190 17.53 -6.99 27.75
CA GLU A 190 17.68 -6.22 26.51
C GLU A 190 16.81 -4.96 26.58
N PHE A 191 17.40 -3.83 26.19
CA PHE A 191 16.66 -2.57 26.08
C PHE A 191 15.67 -2.62 24.92
N GLN A 192 14.47 -2.08 25.15
CA GLN A 192 13.45 -1.91 24.13
C GLN A 192 12.93 -0.47 24.13
N SER A 193 12.55 0.02 22.95
CA SER A 193 11.98 1.37 22.80
C SER A 193 10.67 1.48 23.57
N GLY A 194 10.57 2.51 24.41
CA GLY A 194 9.42 2.79 25.27
C GLY A 194 9.56 2.28 26.71
N GLN A 195 10.64 1.57 27.08
CA GLN A 195 10.89 1.19 28.47
C GLN A 195 11.21 2.41 29.32
N LYS A 196 10.71 2.43 30.57
CA LYS A 196 11.09 3.43 31.57
C LYS A 196 12.10 2.81 32.52
N VAL A 197 13.29 3.40 32.62
CA VAL A 197 14.42 2.87 33.40
C VAL A 197 14.94 3.89 34.41
N ILE A 198 15.39 3.43 35.57
CA ILE A 198 16.15 4.22 36.55
C ILE A 198 17.48 3.50 36.79
N PHE A 199 18.59 4.22 36.66
CA PHE A 199 19.92 3.72 37.00
C PHE A 199 20.21 4.02 38.48
N ARG A 200 20.62 3.00 39.24
CA ARG A 200 21.03 3.14 40.65
C ARG A 200 22.55 3.18 40.83
N ASN A 201 23.29 2.67 39.84
CA ASN A 201 24.73 2.42 39.95
C ASN A 201 25.46 2.69 38.63
N ASP A 202 25.23 3.85 38.02
CA ASP A 202 25.98 4.28 36.83
C ASP A 202 27.34 4.90 37.21
N ALA A 203 28.33 4.73 36.33
CA ALA A 203 29.63 5.39 36.41
C ALA A 203 29.51 6.93 36.39
N ASN A 204 28.49 7.47 35.73
CA ASN A 204 28.20 8.89 35.66
C ASN A 204 27.06 9.23 36.64
N LEU A 205 27.39 9.90 37.74
CA LEU A 205 26.45 10.23 38.82
C LEU A 205 25.26 11.10 38.37
N GLU A 206 25.40 11.84 37.27
CA GLU A 206 24.35 12.70 36.71
C GLU A 206 23.12 11.93 36.20
N TYR A 207 23.27 10.64 35.90
CA TYR A 207 22.19 9.79 35.40
C TYR A 207 21.56 8.90 36.48
N ASN A 208 22.09 8.93 37.71
CA ASN A 208 21.57 8.12 38.80
C ASN A 208 20.29 8.72 39.37
N ASP A 209 19.35 7.85 39.75
CA ASP A 209 18.07 8.19 40.40
C ASP A 209 17.10 9.05 39.58
N ILE A 210 17.37 9.25 38.28
CA ILE A 210 16.48 9.96 37.35
C ILE A 210 15.72 8.94 36.48
N PRO A 211 14.39 9.07 36.34
CA PRO A 211 13.61 8.22 35.46
C PRO A 211 13.78 8.62 33.99
N PHE A 212 14.36 7.72 33.20
CA PHE A 212 14.50 7.90 31.75
C PHE A 212 13.53 7.01 30.99
N ILE A 213 13.04 7.49 29.85
CA ILE A 213 12.45 6.64 28.81
C ILE A 213 13.54 6.30 27.80
N VAL A 214 13.72 5.01 27.53
CA VAL A 214 14.59 4.49 26.48
C VAL A 214 13.85 4.63 25.15
N ASP A 215 14.48 5.24 24.17
CA ASP A 215 13.90 5.41 22.84
C ASP A 215 14.91 5.12 21.72
N ASN A 216 14.38 4.83 20.53
CA ASN A 216 15.15 4.66 19.29
C ASN A 216 16.15 3.49 19.31
N VAL A 217 15.85 2.44 20.07
CA VAL A 217 16.58 1.16 20.05
C VAL A 217 16.53 0.57 18.63
N GLY A 218 17.67 0.07 18.15
CA GLY A 218 17.88 -0.44 16.80
C GLY A 218 18.48 0.58 15.83
N ARG A 219 18.34 1.88 16.10
CA ARG A 219 18.98 2.96 15.33
C ARG A 219 20.09 3.63 16.13
N SER A 220 19.74 4.22 17.26
CA SER A 220 20.64 4.92 18.16
C SER A 220 19.89 5.22 19.44
N ILE A 221 20.20 4.46 20.50
CA ILE A 221 19.57 4.58 21.81
C ILE A 221 19.71 6.01 22.30
N MET A 222 18.58 6.58 22.70
CA MET A 222 18.47 7.87 23.35
C MET A 222 17.75 7.66 24.69
N LEU A 223 18.21 8.38 25.70
CA LEU A 223 17.53 8.47 26.99
C LEU A 223 16.85 9.81 27.07
N ILE A 224 15.55 9.77 27.34
CA ILE A 224 14.70 10.94 27.44
C ILE A 224 14.33 11.10 28.90
N ASP A 225 14.71 12.23 29.50
CA ASP A 225 14.32 12.53 30.87
C ASP A 225 12.79 12.55 30.99
N ASN A 226 12.26 11.74 31.88
CA ASN A 226 10.84 11.61 32.17
C ASN A 226 10.56 11.88 33.64
N THR A 227 11.29 12.81 34.25
CA THR A 227 10.89 13.41 35.53
C THR A 227 9.41 13.81 35.42
N PRO A 228 8.56 13.31 36.34
CA PRO A 228 7.12 13.51 36.23
C PRO A 228 6.80 15.00 36.32
N PHE A 229 6.36 15.56 35.20
CA PHE A 229 5.68 16.84 35.18
C PHE A 229 4.23 16.64 35.60
N GLU A 230 3.64 17.64 36.24
CA GLU A 230 2.21 17.62 36.58
C GLU A 230 1.39 17.46 35.28
N SER A 231 0.74 16.31 35.12
CA SER A 231 -0.20 16.11 34.03
C SER A 231 -1.20 17.27 34.04
N ASN A 232 -1.40 17.95 32.92
CA ASN A 232 -2.39 19.03 32.76
C ASN A 232 -3.86 18.59 32.96
N GLY A 233 -4.10 17.39 33.53
CA GLY A 233 -5.42 16.79 33.68
C GLY A 233 -6.02 16.31 32.35
N GLU A 234 -5.23 16.23 31.29
CA GLU A 234 -5.67 15.70 30.00
C GLU A 234 -5.83 14.19 30.10
N THR A 235 -7.08 13.77 30.24
CA THR A 235 -7.45 12.36 30.31
C THR A 235 -7.68 11.75 28.93
N LEU A 236 -7.68 12.54 27.86
CA LEU A 236 -8.00 12.05 26.51
C LEU A 236 -6.73 11.93 25.65
N PRO A 237 -6.60 10.83 24.88
CA PRO A 237 -5.44 10.62 24.04
C PRO A 237 -5.52 11.44 22.74
N ASP A 238 -4.44 12.16 22.43
CA ASP A 238 -4.22 12.78 21.12
C ASP A 238 -3.61 11.79 20.13
N TYR A 239 -4.11 11.79 18.89
CA TYR A 239 -3.64 10.89 17.83
C TYR A 239 -2.67 11.56 16.85
N ILE A 240 -2.36 12.83 17.05
CA ILE A 240 -1.33 13.55 16.31
C ILE A 240 -0.27 13.94 17.32
N VAL A 241 0.88 13.29 17.23
CA VAL A 241 1.97 13.42 18.18
C VAL A 241 3.29 13.50 17.44
N MET A 242 4.37 13.78 18.16
CA MET A 242 5.74 13.69 17.67
C MET A 242 6.51 12.66 18.50
N GLU A 243 7.54 12.04 17.93
CA GLU A 243 8.48 11.24 18.70
C GLU A 243 9.01 12.04 19.90
N ARG A 244 9.22 11.34 21.02
CA ARG A 244 9.63 11.97 22.28
C ARG A 244 11.06 12.51 22.18
N GLY A 245 11.40 13.45 23.06
CA GLY A 245 12.76 13.98 23.15
C GLY A 245 13.14 14.88 21.98
N SER A 246 12.18 15.61 21.40
CA SER A 246 12.46 16.68 20.44
C SER A 246 13.26 17.82 21.10
N SER A 247 14.17 18.44 20.35
CA SER A 247 15.12 19.47 20.87
C SER A 247 14.44 20.78 21.27
N ASP A 248 13.29 21.06 20.68
CA ASP A 248 12.44 22.20 20.97
C ASP A 248 11.49 21.98 22.15
N ASP A 249 11.44 20.73 22.67
CA ASP A 249 10.50 20.26 23.68
C ASP A 249 9.06 20.71 23.43
N ASN A 250 8.63 20.60 22.16
CA ASN A 250 7.28 21.00 21.78
C ASN A 250 6.22 20.12 22.43
N GLN A 251 5.00 20.66 22.53
CA GLN A 251 3.89 19.98 23.17
C GLN A 251 3.58 18.61 22.54
N TRP A 252 3.71 18.42 21.22
CA TRP A 252 3.43 17.15 20.54
C TRP A 252 4.43 16.03 20.87
N SER A 253 5.70 16.37 21.12
CA SER A 253 6.72 15.45 21.62
C SER A 253 6.52 15.22 23.12
N TYR A 254 6.28 16.31 23.86
CA TYR A 254 6.21 16.32 25.31
C TYR A 254 5.02 15.52 25.86
N VAL A 255 3.83 15.67 25.27
CA VAL A 255 2.60 14.99 25.70
C VAL A 255 2.46 13.59 25.09
N ASN A 256 3.43 13.12 24.31
CA ASN A 256 3.35 11.78 23.71
C ASN A 256 3.42 10.70 24.80
N ARG A 257 2.29 10.03 25.01
CA ARG A 257 2.07 8.97 25.99
C ARG A 257 1.62 7.66 25.35
N TRP A 258 1.86 7.49 24.05
CA TRP A 258 1.61 6.22 23.37
C TRP A 258 2.75 5.25 23.61
N PHE A 259 2.43 4.03 24.04
CA PHE A 259 3.40 2.96 24.24
C PHE A 259 2.91 1.69 23.54
N HIS A 260 3.85 0.92 23.01
CA HIS A 260 3.55 -0.39 22.43
C HIS A 260 3.11 -1.35 23.55
N LYS A 261 2.19 -2.27 23.24
CA LYS A 261 1.63 -3.25 24.19
C LYS A 261 2.68 -4.06 24.95
N GLU A 262 3.84 -4.28 24.36
CA GLU A 262 4.94 -5.05 24.99
C GLU A 262 5.54 -4.32 26.20
N GLN A 263 5.44 -2.99 26.21
CA GLN A 263 5.91 -2.15 27.31
C GLN A 263 4.89 -2.05 28.45
N ILE A 264 3.74 -2.71 28.31
CA ILE A 264 2.64 -2.67 29.27
C ILE A 264 2.45 -4.08 29.81
N HIS A 265 2.79 -4.28 31.08
CA HIS A 265 2.69 -5.59 31.69
C HIS A 265 1.30 -5.77 32.33
N THR A 266 0.66 -6.92 32.07
CA THR A 266 -0.70 -7.23 32.52
C THR A 266 -0.83 -7.32 34.06
N GLU A 267 0.28 -7.45 34.77
CA GLU A 267 0.35 -7.50 36.23
C GLU A 267 0.30 -6.11 36.88
N ASP A 268 0.41 -5.04 36.09
CA ASP A 268 0.22 -3.68 36.58
C ASP A 268 -1.27 -3.49 36.88
N ASN A 269 -1.58 -3.20 38.15
CA ASN A 269 -2.95 -3.02 38.63
C ASN A 269 -3.77 -2.22 37.61
N ILE A 270 -4.90 -2.81 37.21
CA ILE A 270 -5.92 -2.37 36.24
C ILE A 270 -6.54 -0.99 36.59
N GLN A 271 -5.99 -0.27 37.57
CA GLN A 271 -6.33 1.11 37.91
C GLN A 271 -5.52 2.17 37.16
N GLN A 272 -4.48 1.81 36.40
CA GLN A 272 -3.96 2.73 35.37
C GLN A 272 -4.93 2.73 34.19
N ASP A 273 -5.43 3.91 33.85
CA ASP A 273 -6.46 4.17 32.85
C ASP A 273 -5.91 3.99 31.42
N TYR A 274 -5.47 2.77 31.08
CA TYR A 274 -4.90 2.43 29.78
C TYR A 274 -5.96 2.57 28.69
N LYS A 275 -5.71 3.43 27.70
CA LYS A 275 -6.64 3.64 26.57
C LYS A 275 -6.02 3.09 25.29
N GLN A 276 -6.55 1.96 24.81
CA GLN A 276 -6.14 1.40 23.53
C GLN A 276 -6.45 2.38 22.38
N ALA A 277 -5.56 2.44 21.39
CA ALA A 277 -5.79 3.26 20.22
C ALA A 277 -7.02 2.79 19.42
N SER A 278 -7.95 3.73 19.18
CA SER A 278 -9.17 3.49 18.40
C SER A 278 -9.02 3.80 16.90
N ARG A 279 -7.97 4.53 16.53
CA ARG A 279 -7.70 5.03 15.17
C ARG A 279 -6.18 5.12 14.94
N PRO A 280 -5.72 5.22 13.68
CA PRO A 280 -4.31 5.43 13.35
C PRO A 280 -3.70 6.60 14.10
N ILE A 281 -2.49 6.42 14.63
CA ILE A 281 -1.73 7.47 15.29
C ILE A 281 -0.73 8.04 14.29
N ILE A 282 -0.80 9.35 14.07
CA ILE A 282 0.18 10.08 13.27
C ILE A 282 1.26 10.55 14.25
N CYS A 283 2.38 9.82 14.28
CA CYS A 283 3.54 10.21 15.04
C CYS A 283 4.62 10.73 14.09
N PHE A 284 4.90 12.02 14.14
CA PHE A 284 5.97 12.65 13.36
C PHE A 284 7.35 12.31 13.90
N GLU A 285 8.36 12.23 13.03
CA GLU A 285 9.75 12.15 13.48
C GLU A 285 10.11 13.40 14.31
N ARG A 286 10.94 13.21 15.34
CA ARG A 286 11.40 14.31 16.22
C ARG A 286 12.24 15.33 15.45
N ASN A 287 12.34 16.56 15.97
CA ASN A 287 13.12 17.65 15.39
C ASN A 287 12.67 18.12 14.00
N ILE A 288 11.46 17.78 13.56
CA ILE A 288 10.86 18.43 12.38
C ILE A 288 10.52 19.86 12.75
N GLN A 289 10.94 20.80 11.91
CA GLN A 289 10.64 22.22 12.10
C GLN A 289 9.14 22.47 12.02
N LEU A 290 8.54 22.94 13.12
CA LEU A 290 7.15 23.36 13.15
C LEU A 290 7.02 24.81 12.66
N ARG A 291 5.88 25.13 12.06
CA ARG A 291 5.58 26.48 11.61
C ARG A 291 5.47 27.43 12.81
N ASP A 292 6.06 28.61 12.70
CA ASP A 292 6.00 29.67 13.72
C ASP A 292 6.48 29.21 15.11
N SER A 293 7.43 28.27 15.15
CA SER A 293 8.01 27.67 16.35
C SER A 293 9.53 27.90 16.46
N GLY A 294 10.07 27.76 17.67
CA GLY A 294 11.52 27.73 17.90
C GLY A 294 12.10 26.33 17.68
N MET A 295 13.39 26.26 17.34
CA MET A 295 14.12 24.99 17.14
C MET A 295 14.68 24.39 18.43
N PHE A 296 14.71 25.18 19.51
CA PHE A 296 15.35 24.80 20.76
C PHE A 296 14.52 25.26 21.94
N TYR A 297 14.37 24.37 22.91
CA TYR A 297 13.72 24.66 24.17
C TYR A 297 14.55 25.67 24.98
N ARG A 298 13.87 26.71 25.50
CA ARG A 298 14.53 27.79 26.28
C ARG A 298 14.43 27.59 27.79
N LYS A 299 14.07 26.39 28.27
CA LYS A 299 13.80 26.09 29.68
C LYS A 299 12.54 26.78 30.20
N GLU A 300 12.10 26.34 31.37
CA GLU A 300 10.95 26.90 32.09
C GLU A 300 11.22 28.36 32.48
N VAL A 301 10.14 29.13 32.63
CA VAL A 301 10.21 30.52 33.10
C VAL A 301 10.13 30.50 34.62
N ASP A 302 11.13 31.07 35.30
CA ASP A 302 11.20 31.06 36.75
C ASP A 302 10.36 32.20 37.35
N VAL A 303 10.48 33.40 36.75
CA VAL A 303 9.83 34.61 37.26
C VAL A 303 9.24 35.43 36.11
N VAL A 304 7.95 35.74 36.20
CA VAL A 304 7.29 36.65 35.25
C VAL A 304 7.26 38.05 35.84
N LEU A 305 7.90 39.00 35.15
CA LEU A 305 7.91 40.40 35.51
C LEU A 305 6.99 41.20 34.59
N TYR A 306 6.08 41.97 35.18
CA TYR A 306 5.18 42.86 34.44
C TYR A 306 5.75 44.27 34.22
N ASP A 307 6.93 44.56 34.78
CA ASP A 307 7.63 45.84 34.62
C ASP A 307 8.52 45.84 33.37
N SER A 308 8.92 47.03 32.92
CA SER A 308 9.84 47.19 31.81
C SER A 308 11.22 46.60 32.14
N LYS A 309 11.86 45.96 31.15
CA LYS A 309 13.20 45.38 31.28
C LYS A 309 14.23 46.34 31.91
N ALA A 310 14.12 47.64 31.60
CA ALA A 310 15.00 48.68 32.10
C ALA A 310 14.88 48.93 33.62
N SER A 311 13.72 48.62 34.22
CA SER A 311 13.47 48.75 35.67
C SER A 311 14.18 47.65 36.48
N VAL A 312 14.60 46.57 35.83
CA VAL A 312 15.09 45.33 36.46
C VAL A 312 16.60 45.13 36.22
N GLU A 313 17.18 45.70 35.16
CA GLU A 313 18.61 45.61 34.90
C GLU A 313 19.43 46.27 36.04
N ASN A 314 20.27 45.50 36.71
CA ASN A 314 21.15 45.88 37.84
C ASN A 314 20.48 46.14 39.20
N THR A 315 19.25 45.67 39.43
CA THR A 315 18.64 45.74 40.76
C THR A 315 18.89 44.47 41.57
N THR A 316 19.40 44.62 42.81
CA THR A 316 19.58 43.52 43.80
C THR A 316 18.31 43.29 44.62
N THR A 317 17.17 43.77 44.16
CA THR A 317 15.92 43.73 44.92
C THR A 317 15.15 42.45 44.63
N SER A 318 14.53 41.91 45.69
CA SER A 318 13.51 40.89 45.59
C SER A 318 12.38 41.38 44.69
N VAL A 319 11.97 40.57 43.71
CA VAL A 319 10.78 40.86 42.92
C VAL A 319 9.67 39.92 43.38
N ASP A 320 8.52 40.48 43.75
CA ASP A 320 7.38 39.75 44.34
C ASP A 320 7.75 38.84 45.53
N GLY A 321 8.73 39.26 46.34
CA GLY A 321 9.20 38.52 47.51
C GLY A 321 10.22 37.41 47.21
N ILE A 322 10.57 37.19 45.94
CA ILE A 322 11.61 36.25 45.52
C ILE A 322 12.93 37.02 45.33
N ASN A 323 13.98 36.61 46.05
CA ASN A 323 15.31 37.15 45.83
C ASN A 323 15.87 36.61 44.50
N LEU A 324 16.12 37.50 43.55
CA LEU A 324 16.71 37.14 42.27
C LEU A 324 18.15 36.63 42.50
N THR A 325 18.44 35.41 42.05
CA THR A 325 19.80 34.84 42.04
C THR A 325 20.32 34.73 40.61
N ASP A 326 21.64 34.72 40.45
CA ASP A 326 22.27 34.52 39.15
C ASP A 326 21.82 33.19 38.53
N GLY A 327 21.32 33.26 37.28
CA GLY A 327 20.79 32.10 36.55
C GLY A 327 19.27 31.95 36.48
N MET A 328 18.48 32.75 37.22
CA MET A 328 17.01 32.78 37.08
C MET A 328 16.58 33.45 35.76
N ARG A 329 15.57 32.91 35.08
CA ARG A 329 15.05 33.42 33.79
C ARG A 329 13.70 34.13 33.87
#